data_AF-A0A9E4W804-F1
#
_entry.id   AF-A0A9E4W804-F1
#
_cell.length_a   1.000
_cell.length_b   1.000
_cell.length_c   1.000
_cell.angle_alpha   90.00
_cell.angle_beta   90.00
_cell.angle_gamma   90.00
#
_symmetry.space_group_name_H-M   'P 1'
#
loop_
_entity.id
_entity.type
_entity.pdbx_description
1 polymer ?
#
loop_
_entity_poly.entity_id
_entity_poly.type
_entity_poly.pdbx_seq_one_letter_code
_entity_poly.pdbx_strand_id
1 'polypeptide(L)'
;AGGPGAIVMVAGVGILSASDNKENAQKFVDFLLSEESQRYFVEKTFEYPLSSGIPVAEGVTPLSEVNNPDISSAALSDLDGTQKLLREAGVLP
;
A
#
# COMPACT_ATOMS: atom_id res chain seq x y z
N ALA A 1 -10.56 -14.01 11.87
CA ALA A 1 -9.27 -13.69 11.23
C ALA A 1 -9.03 -12.19 11.37
N GLY A 2 -7.80 -11.76 11.66
CA GLY A 2 -7.46 -10.38 12.02
C GLY A 2 -6.13 -10.27 12.76
N GLY A 3 -5.27 -11.28 12.59
CA GLY A 3 -3.93 -11.27 13.16
C GLY A 3 -3.00 -10.36 12.35
N PRO A 4 -1.70 -10.30 12.69
CA PRO A 4 -0.73 -9.43 12.02
C PRO A 4 -0.62 -9.63 10.50
N GLY A 5 -1.05 -10.78 9.96
CA GLY A 5 -1.11 -11.02 8.50
C GLY A 5 -2.21 -10.25 7.75
N ALA A 6 -3.10 -9.54 8.45
CA ALA A 6 -4.16 -8.73 7.85
C ALA A 6 -3.82 -7.23 7.80
N ILE A 7 -2.56 -6.86 8.11
CA ILE A 7 -2.09 -5.47 8.01
C ILE A 7 -2.22 -5.00 6.56
N VAL A 8 -2.91 -3.87 6.37
CA VAL A 8 -3.05 -3.23 5.06
C VAL A 8 -1.84 -2.31 4.83
N MET A 9 -1.04 -2.65 3.82
CA MET A 9 0.08 -1.83 3.35
C MET A 9 -0.39 -0.91 2.22
N VAL A 10 0.24 0.26 2.09
CA VAL A 10 -0.09 1.25 1.06
C VAL A 10 1.07 1.45 0.09
N ALA A 11 0.76 1.59 -1.19
CA ALA A 11 1.68 2.12 -2.19
C ALA A 11 1.65 3.65 -2.14
N GLY A 12 2.72 4.27 -1.65
CA GLY A 12 2.84 5.73 -1.52
C GLY A 12 3.60 6.37 -2.68
N VAL A 13 3.26 7.63 -2.98
CA VAL A 13 4.02 8.49 -3.91
C VAL A 13 4.38 9.80 -3.21
N GLY A 14 5.56 10.34 -3.51
CA GLY A 14 6.05 11.59 -2.93
C GLY A 14 6.76 12.47 -3.96
N ILE A 15 6.50 13.77 -3.91
CA ILE A 15 7.20 14.77 -4.74
C ILE A 15 8.44 15.23 -3.97
N LEU A 16 9.61 15.06 -4.58
CA LEU A 16 10.87 15.49 -3.97
C LEU A 16 10.91 17.02 -3.82
N SER A 17 11.30 17.50 -2.64
CA SER A 17 11.46 18.93 -2.35
C SER A 17 12.48 19.60 -3.28
N ALA A 18 13.52 18.86 -3.70
CA ALA A 18 14.55 19.31 -4.62
C ALA A 18 14.16 19.24 -6.12
N SER A 19 12.95 18.78 -6.46
CA SER A 19 12.54 18.68 -7.87
C SER A 19 12.37 20.06 -8.51
N ASP A 20 12.94 20.25 -9.70
CA ASP A 20 12.73 21.44 -10.54
C ASP A 20 11.41 21.37 -11.33
N ASN A 21 10.71 20.22 -11.30
CA ASN A 21 9.50 19.98 -12.09
C ASN A 21 8.30 19.54 -11.21
N LYS A 22 8.06 20.29 -10.13
CA LYS A 22 7.00 19.96 -9.15
C LYS A 22 5.60 20.00 -9.74
N GLU A 23 5.35 20.89 -10.72
CA GLU A 23 4.03 21.01 -11.35
C GLU A 23 3.66 19.73 -12.11
N ASN A 24 4.55 19.21 -12.96
CA ASN A 24 4.27 17.97 -13.67
C ASN A 24 4.30 16.76 -12.73
N ALA A 25 5.10 16.80 -11.65
CA ALA A 25 5.04 15.77 -10.61
C ALA A 25 3.67 15.73 -9.94
N GLN A 26 3.06 16.89 -9.66
CA GLN A 26 1.69 16.95 -9.12
C GLN A 26 0.68 16.39 -10.13
N LYS A 27 0.76 16.78 -11.42
CA LYS A 27 -0.11 16.22 -12.47
C LYS A 27 0.02 14.70 -12.57
N PHE A 28 1.22 14.16 -12.34
CA PHE A 28 1.42 12.71 -12.32
C PHE A 28 0.76 12.06 -11.10
N VAL A 29 0.85 12.65 -9.91
CA VAL A 29 0.11 12.17 -8.73
C VAL A 29 -1.40 12.21 -8.98
N ASP A 30 -1.90 13.30 -9.57
CA ASP A 30 -3.32 13.43 -9.91
C ASP A 30 -3.75 12.37 -10.94
N PHE A 31 -2.89 12.06 -11.92
CA PHE A 31 -3.12 11.00 -12.88
C PHE A 31 -3.17 9.62 -12.21
N LEU A 32 -2.27 9.30 -11.27
CA LEU A 32 -2.31 8.03 -10.53
C LEU A 32 -3.62 7.85 -9.73
N LEU A 33 -4.21 8.95 -9.27
CA LEU A 33 -5.48 8.97 -8.54
C LEU A 33 -6.72 9.04 -9.46
N SER A 34 -6.54 9.22 -10.77
CA SER A 34 -7.63 9.25 -11.72
C SER A 34 -8.34 7.89 -11.82
N GLU A 35 -9.61 7.91 -12.24
CA GLU A 35 -10.39 6.69 -12.41
C GLU A 35 -9.72 5.69 -13.36
N GLU A 36 -9.11 6.18 -14.44
CA GLU A 36 -8.40 5.35 -15.42
C GLU A 36 -7.25 4.58 -14.77
N SER A 37 -6.39 5.27 -14.02
CA SER A 37 -5.25 4.63 -13.34
C SER A 37 -5.71 3.70 -12.22
N GLN A 38 -6.74 4.09 -11.45
CA GLN A 38 -7.26 3.26 -10.37
C GLN A 38 -7.90 1.96 -10.92
N ARG A 39 -8.59 2.01 -12.07
CA ARG A 39 -9.06 0.80 -12.77
C ARG A 39 -7.91 -0.08 -13.22
N TYR A 40 -6.84 0.51 -13.75
CA TYR A 40 -5.64 -0.24 -14.11
C TYR A 40 -5.07 -1.01 -12.91
N PHE A 41 -4.92 -0.38 -11.75
CA PHE A 41 -4.41 -1.06 -10.54
C PHE A 41 -5.33 -2.19 -10.08
N VAL A 42 -6.65 -1.98 -10.09
CA VAL A 42 -7.61 -3.05 -9.80
C VAL A 42 -7.43 -4.23 -10.75
N GLU A 43 -7.38 -3.99 -12.07
CA GLU A 43 -7.39 -5.06 -13.07
C GLU A 43 -6.05 -5.77 -13.27
N LYS A 44 -4.93 -5.07 -13.02
CA LYS A 44 -3.58 -5.57 -13.32
C LYS A 44 -2.77 -5.92 -12.09
N THR A 45 -2.98 -5.24 -10.97
CA THR A 45 -2.23 -5.47 -9.74
C THR A 45 -3.10 -5.99 -8.60
N PHE A 46 -4.43 -6.07 -8.79
CA PHE A 46 -5.39 -6.53 -7.78
C PHE A 46 -5.37 -5.69 -6.50
N GLU A 47 -4.92 -4.44 -6.60
CA GLU A 47 -4.90 -3.51 -5.48
C GLU A 47 -6.29 -2.95 -5.18
N TYR A 48 -6.48 -2.50 -3.94
CA TYR A 48 -7.69 -1.82 -3.53
C TYR A 48 -7.72 -0.39 -4.10
N PRO A 49 -8.78 0.02 -4.81
CA PRO A 49 -8.87 1.35 -5.37
C PRO A 49 -9.11 2.38 -4.25
N LEU A 50 -8.49 3.55 -4.39
CA LEU A 50 -8.71 4.70 -3.50
C LEU A 50 -9.86 5.58 -3.97
N SER A 51 -10.15 5.59 -5.27
CA SER A 51 -11.26 6.38 -5.83
C SER A 51 -12.61 5.70 -5.57
N SER A 52 -13.57 6.48 -5.07
CA SER A 52 -14.93 6.01 -4.84
C SER A 52 -15.60 5.53 -6.12
N GLY A 53 -16.39 4.45 -6.05
CA GLY A 53 -17.19 3.95 -7.16
C GLY A 53 -16.48 2.95 -8.08
N ILE A 54 -15.19 2.66 -7.84
CA ILE A 54 -14.47 1.60 -8.53
C ILE A 54 -14.60 0.32 -7.69
N PRO A 55 -15.18 -0.77 -8.24
CA PRO A 55 -15.25 -2.04 -7.53
C PRO A 55 -13.85 -2.64 -7.35
N VAL A 56 -13.66 -3.43 -6.30
CA VAL A 56 -12.46 -4.27 -6.14
C VAL A 56 -12.42 -5.34 -7.24
N ALA A 57 -11.25 -5.93 -7.45
CA ALA A 57 -11.08 -6.99 -8.43
C ALA A 57 -11.91 -8.23 -8.06
N GLU A 58 -12.29 -9.01 -9.07
CA GLU A 58 -13.06 -10.23 -8.87
C GLU A 58 -12.31 -11.21 -7.94
N GLY A 59 -13.01 -11.75 -6.94
CA GLY A 59 -12.44 -12.67 -5.95
C GLY A 59 -11.64 -12.00 -4.83
N VAL A 60 -11.46 -10.67 -4.86
CA VAL A 60 -10.82 -9.93 -3.77
C VAL A 60 -11.86 -9.54 -2.72
N THR A 61 -11.60 -9.87 -1.45
CA THR A 61 -12.45 -9.47 -0.32
C THR A 61 -12.49 -7.95 -0.20
N PRO A 62 -13.67 -7.31 -0.09
CA PRO A 62 -13.77 -5.86 0.08
C PRO A 62 -12.95 -5.36 1.26
N LEU A 63 -12.29 -4.20 1.11
CA LEU A 63 -11.43 -3.65 2.17
C LEU A 63 -12.19 -3.42 3.49
N SER A 64 -13.47 -3.07 3.42
CA SER A 64 -14.34 -2.91 4.60
C SER A 64 -14.57 -4.21 5.40
N GLU A 65 -14.33 -5.37 4.79
CA GLU A 65 -14.43 -6.69 5.43
C GLU A 65 -13.07 -7.21 5.92
N VAL A 66 -11.97 -6.52 5.57
CA VAL A 66 -10.64 -6.84 6.07
C VAL A 66 -10.52 -6.32 7.50
N ASN A 67 -10.31 -7.24 8.45
CA ASN A 67 -10.04 -6.91 9.84
C ASN A 67 -8.58 -6.43 10.00
N ASN A 68 -8.32 -5.22 9.53
CA ASN A 68 -7.02 -4.55 9.63
C ASN A 68 -6.75 -4.18 11.10
N PRO A 69 -5.68 -4.69 11.73
CA PRO A 69 -5.33 -4.31 13.09
C PRO A 69 -4.98 -2.81 13.16
N ASP A 70 -5.30 -2.18 14.29
CA ASP A 70 -5.01 -0.77 14.56
C ASP A 70 -3.52 -0.57 14.88
N ILE A 71 -2.68 -0.71 13.84
CA ILE A 71 -1.24 -0.54 13.89
C ILE A 71 -0.85 0.46 12.81
N SER A 72 -0.18 1.54 13.21
CA SER A 72 0.38 2.50 12.27
C SER A 72 1.49 1.86 11.44
N SER A 73 1.56 2.20 10.14
CA SER A 73 2.70 1.81 9.29
C SER A 73 4.04 2.30 9.84
N ALA A 74 4.07 3.43 10.56
CA ALA A 74 5.28 3.93 11.21
C ALA A 74 5.79 2.99 12.32
N ALA A 75 4.89 2.25 12.98
CA ALA A 75 5.26 1.24 13.97
C ALA A 75 5.95 0.02 13.35
N LEU A 76 5.92 -0.14 12.02
CA LEU A 76 6.57 -1.22 11.28
C LEU A 76 7.99 -0.87 10.82
N SER A 77 8.58 0.22 11.34
CA SER A 77 9.88 0.74 10.90
C SER A 77 11.09 0.00 11.48
N ASP A 78 10.92 -0.87 12.48
CA ASP A 78 12.01 -1.61 13.13
C ASP A 78 12.49 -2.80 12.28
N LEU A 79 13.31 -2.47 11.27
CA LEU A 79 13.93 -3.47 10.40
C LEU A 79 14.95 -4.33 11.17
N ASP A 80 15.75 -3.72 12.05
CA ASP A 80 16.81 -4.43 12.79
C ASP A 80 16.21 -5.46 13.75
N GLY A 81 15.16 -5.08 14.49
CA GLY A 81 14.41 -6.01 15.34
C GLY A 81 13.79 -7.16 14.55
N THR A 82 13.20 -6.85 13.39
CA THR A 82 12.65 -7.88 12.49
C THR A 82 13.73 -8.85 12.00
N GLN A 83 14.89 -8.35 11.55
CA GLN A 83 16.00 -9.18 11.09
C GLN A 83 16.57 -10.05 12.21
N LYS A 84 16.68 -9.50 13.44
CA LYS A 84 17.13 -10.26 14.61
C LYS A 84 16.21 -11.45 14.87
N LEU A 85 14.89 -11.23 14.90
CA LEU A 85 13.91 -12.30 15.11
C LEU A 85 13.99 -13.37 14.01
N LEU A 86 14.22 -12.97 12.75
CA LEU A 86 14.36 -13.93 11.65
C LEU A 86 15.65 -14.77 11.73
N ARG A 87 16.76 -14.20 12.24
CA ARG A 87 17.99 -14.98 12.52
C ARG A 87 17.80 -15.92 13.70
N GLU A 88 17.17 -15.47 14.77
CA GLU A 88 16.83 -16.33 15.93
C GLU A 88 15.92 -17.50 15.53
N ALA A 89 15.01 -17.27 14.59
CA ALA A 89 14.15 -18.31 14.01
C ALA A 89 14.85 -19.19 12.96
N GLY A 90 16.10 -18.90 12.58
CA GLY A 90 16.87 -19.63 11.58
C GLY A 90 16.40 -19.45 10.13
N VAL A 91 15.60 -18.42 9.85
CA VAL A 91 15.14 -18.08 8.48
C VAL A 91 16.23 -17.33 7.71
N LEU A 92 16.96 -16.45 8.40
CA LEU A 92 18.13 -15.75 7.88
C LEU A 92 19.42 -16.36 8.44
N PRO A 93 20.51 -16.37 7.64
CA PRO A 93 21.82 -16.84 8.10
C PRO A 93 22.39 -15.99 9.25
#